data_AF-G5F4Y6-F1
#
_entry.id   AF-G5F4Y6-F1
#
_cell.length_a   1.000
_cell.length_b   1.000
_cell.length_c   1.000
_cell.angle_alpha   90.00
_cell.angle_beta   90.00
_cell.angle_gamma   90.00
#
_symmetry.space_group_name_H-M   'P 1'
#
loop_
_entity.id
_entity.type
_entity.pdbx_description
1 polymer ?
#
loop_
_entity_poly.entity_id
_entity_poly.type
_entity_poly.pdbx_seq_one_letter_code
_entity_poly.pdbx_strand_id
1 'polypeptide(L)'
;MGFADDFTEDDFRVFADAVSNDILNWDGMSAVMRNGGVTYADDGALAEPRVTALERGRTDGLPISGSNLGIGLTDRTRTVPFFNPSGARGEDAFFAAALGDQKVARVPVYTFHDGFMRYSGLLQGNLPLRLGRVEATDPRVVERFYKACLGWIRYKPLLMWLAGRDDFDSRARRVSGELRYLAPRMERRFHLPFGQVAREFSRFSRRVALDEENYEANLAAWEKLMRATVVHGRP
;
A
#
# COMPACT_ATOMS: atom_id res chain seq x y z
N MET A 1 10.96 -0.72 18.79
CA MET A 1 11.29 0.68 18.49
C MET A 1 11.32 1.39 19.83
N GLY A 2 12.37 2.15 20.15
CA GLY A 2 12.33 3.00 21.33
C GLY A 2 11.51 4.24 21.00
N PHE A 3 10.36 4.40 21.65
CA PHE A 3 9.67 5.70 21.73
C PHE A 3 10.38 6.56 22.76
N ALA A 4 10.38 7.86 22.55
CA ALA A 4 11.05 8.83 23.42
C ALA A 4 10.13 10.04 23.63
N ASP A 5 10.45 10.88 24.60
CA ASP A 5 9.61 12.04 24.94
C ASP A 5 9.39 13.01 23.76
N ASP A 6 10.29 13.00 22.77
CA ASP A 6 10.22 13.83 21.58
C ASP A 6 9.51 13.19 20.38
N PHE A 7 9.19 11.88 20.46
CA PHE A 7 8.41 11.10 19.51
C PHE A 7 7.77 9.87 20.16
N THR A 8 6.48 10.01 20.48
CA THR A 8 5.71 9.01 21.24
C THR A 8 5.11 7.93 20.35
N GLU A 9 4.61 6.85 20.98
CA GLU A 9 3.81 5.83 20.28
C GLU A 9 2.55 6.43 19.67
N ASP A 10 1.94 7.38 20.37
CA ASP A 10 0.75 8.11 19.92
C ASP A 10 1.06 8.96 18.69
N ASP A 11 2.20 9.64 18.65
CA ASP A 11 2.64 10.36 17.44
C ASP A 11 2.77 9.41 16.25
N PHE A 12 3.34 8.22 16.46
CA PHE A 12 3.49 7.24 15.37
C PHE A 12 2.16 6.61 14.95
N ARG A 13 1.22 6.44 15.87
CA ARG A 13 -0.15 6.01 15.57
C ARG A 13 -0.90 7.04 14.73
N VAL A 14 -0.83 8.32 15.08
CA VAL A 14 -1.39 9.42 14.25
C VAL A 14 -0.75 9.41 12.86
N PHE A 15 0.57 9.17 12.77
CA PHE A 15 1.23 9.05 11.47
C PHE A 15 0.72 7.86 10.66
N ALA A 16 0.64 6.68 11.27
CA ALA A 16 0.15 5.46 10.64
C ALA A 16 -1.27 5.65 10.11
N ASP A 17 -2.16 6.27 10.88
CA ASP A 17 -3.51 6.60 10.46
C ASP A 17 -3.53 7.61 9.30
N ALA A 18 -2.68 8.64 9.35
CA ALA A 18 -2.56 9.61 8.27
C ALA A 18 -2.10 8.98 6.95
N VAL A 19 -1.28 7.92 6.96
CA VAL A 19 -0.82 7.21 5.74
C VAL A 19 -1.59 5.92 5.44
N SER A 20 -2.52 5.52 6.30
CA SER A 20 -3.25 4.23 6.23
C SER A 20 -4.12 4.03 4.97
N ASN A 21 -4.42 2.75 4.70
CA ASN A 21 -5.44 2.27 3.75
C ASN A 21 -6.04 0.94 4.26
N ASP A 22 -6.74 0.19 3.40
CA ASP A 22 -7.34 -1.12 3.74
C ASP A 22 -6.35 -2.20 4.19
N ILE A 23 -5.05 -2.03 3.92
CA ILE A 23 -3.99 -3.01 4.24
C ILE A 23 -3.06 -2.47 5.34
N LEU A 24 -2.69 -1.19 5.24
CA LEU A 24 -1.78 -0.53 6.14
C LEU A 24 -2.57 0.19 7.24
N ASN A 25 -2.47 -0.28 8.48
CA ASN A 25 -3.06 0.36 9.65
C ASN A 25 -2.16 0.19 10.88
N TRP A 26 -2.47 0.95 11.93
CA TRP A 26 -1.70 0.93 13.18
C TRP A 26 -1.54 -0.46 13.77
N ASP A 27 -2.64 -1.23 13.90
CA ASP A 27 -2.62 -2.53 14.57
C ASP A 27 -1.70 -3.52 13.85
N GLY A 28 -1.78 -3.56 12.51
CA GLY A 28 -0.90 -4.37 11.68
C GLY A 28 0.57 -3.93 11.76
N MET A 29 0.82 -2.62 11.67
CA MET A 29 2.18 -2.08 11.81
C MET A 29 2.79 -2.38 13.17
N SER A 30 2.03 -2.16 14.25
CA SER A 30 2.45 -2.41 15.63
C SER A 30 2.75 -3.89 15.86
N ALA A 31 1.90 -4.79 15.36
CA ALA A 31 2.14 -6.24 15.43
C ALA A 31 3.46 -6.64 14.75
N VAL A 32 3.70 -6.18 13.52
CA VAL A 32 4.95 -6.45 12.78
C VAL A 32 6.17 -5.88 13.52
N MET A 33 6.06 -4.67 14.08
CA MET A 33 7.15 -4.05 14.84
C MET A 33 7.48 -4.80 16.13
N ARG A 34 6.47 -5.30 16.86
CA ARG A 34 6.67 -6.13 18.06
C ARG A 34 7.40 -7.42 17.74
N ASN A 35 7.12 -8.01 16.57
CA ASN A 35 7.81 -9.20 16.07
C ASN A 35 9.17 -8.89 15.42
N GLY A 36 9.71 -7.67 15.60
CA GLY A 36 11.02 -7.31 15.09
C GLY A 36 11.08 -7.10 13.57
N GLY A 37 9.95 -6.83 12.94
CA GLY A 37 9.85 -6.65 11.49
C GLY A 37 9.86 -7.96 10.70
N VAL A 38 9.67 -9.10 11.37
CA VAL A 38 9.61 -10.42 10.76
C VAL A 38 8.29 -11.08 11.11
N THR A 39 7.59 -11.59 10.11
CA THR A 39 6.36 -12.36 10.29
C THR A 39 6.60 -13.77 9.75
N TYR A 40 6.30 -14.78 10.57
CA TYR A 40 6.39 -16.18 10.19
C TYR A 40 5.03 -16.73 9.77
N ALA A 41 5.07 -17.87 9.07
CA ALA A 41 3.88 -18.60 8.70
C ALA A 41 3.08 -19.03 9.94
N ASP A 42 1.75 -19.04 9.81
CA ASP A 42 0.86 -19.67 10.77
C ASP A 42 0.70 -21.15 10.39
N ASP A 43 1.23 -22.04 11.23
CA ASP A 43 1.18 -23.49 11.03
C ASP A 43 -0.27 -23.99 10.89
N GLY A 44 -1.24 -23.33 11.53
CA GLY A 44 -2.66 -23.67 11.40
C GLY A 44 -3.20 -23.46 9.99
N ALA A 45 -2.77 -22.40 9.31
CA ALA A 45 -3.16 -22.12 7.93
C ALA A 45 -2.48 -23.05 6.90
N LEU A 46 -1.39 -23.72 7.28
CA LEU A 46 -0.77 -24.80 6.49
C LEU A 46 -1.51 -26.13 6.61
N ALA A 47 -1.98 -26.44 7.82
CA ALA A 47 -2.62 -27.73 8.10
C ALA A 47 -3.97 -27.89 7.39
N GLU A 48 -4.75 -26.80 7.30
CA GLU A 48 -6.06 -26.79 6.64
C GLU A 48 -6.21 -25.56 5.73
N PRO A 49 -5.66 -25.59 4.50
CA PRO A 49 -5.79 -24.46 3.58
C PRO A 49 -7.24 -24.27 3.16
N ARG A 50 -7.86 -23.16 3.57
CA ARG A 50 -9.22 -22.79 3.18
C ARG A 50 -9.20 -21.56 2.27
N VAL A 51 -9.70 -21.74 1.05
CA VAL A 51 -9.97 -20.61 0.15
C VAL A 51 -11.25 -19.93 0.60
N THR A 52 -11.18 -18.62 0.86
CA THR A 52 -12.33 -17.82 1.29
C THR A 52 -12.59 -16.69 0.31
N ALA A 53 -13.83 -16.19 0.24
CA ALA A 53 -14.08 -14.91 -0.40
C ALA A 53 -13.31 -13.81 0.35
N LEU A 54 -12.78 -12.83 -0.40
CA LEU A 54 -12.18 -11.64 0.18
C LEU A 54 -13.28 -10.61 0.42
N GLU A 55 -13.45 -10.22 1.67
CA GLU A 55 -14.40 -9.18 2.07
C GLU A 55 -13.81 -7.78 1.90
N ARG A 56 -14.69 -6.79 1.74
CA ARG A 56 -14.30 -5.37 1.69
C ARG A 56 -13.73 -4.91 3.05
N GLY A 57 -12.77 -4.00 2.98
CA GLY A 57 -12.02 -3.47 4.10
C GLY A 57 -12.66 -2.25 4.78
N ARG A 58 -11.84 -1.49 5.51
CA ARG A 58 -12.24 -0.31 6.30
C ARG A 58 -12.68 0.88 5.43
N THR A 59 -12.17 0.97 4.21
CA THR A 59 -12.50 2.02 3.24
C THR A 59 -13.40 1.50 2.11
N ASP A 60 -14.10 0.39 2.35
CA ASP A 60 -14.98 -0.30 1.39
C ASP A 60 -14.26 -0.84 0.13
N GLY A 61 -12.92 -0.74 0.09
CA GLY A 61 -12.07 -1.33 -0.94
C GLY A 61 -11.71 -2.78 -0.62
N LEU A 62 -11.30 -3.54 -1.64
CA LEU A 62 -10.76 -4.88 -1.42
C LEU A 62 -9.31 -4.78 -0.90
N PRO A 63 -8.95 -5.41 0.23
CA PRO A 63 -7.61 -5.34 0.80
C PRO A 63 -6.63 -6.25 0.02
N ILE A 64 -6.25 -5.82 -1.17
CA ILE A 64 -5.37 -6.56 -2.10
C ILE A 64 -3.96 -6.00 -2.06
N SER A 65 -2.97 -6.86 -1.80
CA SER A 65 -1.55 -6.49 -1.90
C SER A 65 -0.95 -6.97 -3.23
N GLY A 66 -0.21 -6.10 -3.93
CA GLY A 66 0.38 -6.44 -5.23
C GLY A 66 1.39 -7.61 -5.19
N SER A 67 2.11 -7.79 -4.08
CA SER A 67 3.18 -8.82 -3.97
C SER A 67 2.69 -10.27 -4.06
N ASN A 68 1.39 -10.53 -3.83
CA ASN A 68 0.79 -11.87 -3.78
C ASN A 68 -0.45 -12.00 -4.67
N LEU A 69 -0.59 -11.14 -5.68
CA LEU A 69 -1.76 -11.12 -6.54
C LEU A 69 -1.65 -12.20 -7.64
N GLY A 70 -2.61 -13.12 -7.68
CA GLY A 70 -2.82 -14.05 -8.78
C GLY A 70 -3.94 -13.57 -9.70
N ILE A 71 -3.70 -13.53 -11.00
CA ILE A 71 -4.69 -13.13 -12.01
C ILE A 71 -5.00 -14.31 -12.91
N GLY A 72 -6.26 -14.76 -12.91
CA GLY A 72 -6.73 -15.77 -13.84
C GLY A 72 -6.86 -15.20 -15.25
N LEU A 73 -6.17 -15.81 -16.23
CA LEU A 73 -6.17 -15.35 -17.62
C LEU A 73 -7.09 -16.16 -18.54
N THR A 74 -7.86 -17.10 -17.98
CA THR A 74 -8.83 -17.93 -18.73
C THR A 74 -9.85 -17.05 -19.46
N ASP A 75 -10.37 -16.04 -18.77
CA ASP A 75 -11.18 -14.98 -19.36
C ASP A 75 -10.46 -13.64 -19.18
N ARG A 76 -9.74 -13.24 -20.22
CA ARG A 76 -8.93 -12.02 -20.22
C ARG A 76 -9.79 -10.75 -20.10
N THR A 77 -11.07 -10.81 -20.47
CA THR A 77 -11.98 -9.66 -20.38
C THR A 77 -12.28 -9.26 -18.94
N ARG A 78 -12.01 -10.15 -17.98
CA ARG A 78 -12.13 -9.89 -16.53
C ARG A 78 -10.91 -9.21 -15.93
N THR A 79 -9.83 -9.04 -16.69
CA THR A 79 -8.64 -8.34 -16.17
C THR A 79 -8.87 -6.83 -16.16
N VAL A 80 -8.26 -6.14 -15.19
CA VAL A 80 -8.36 -4.68 -15.03
C VAL A 80 -6.94 -4.08 -15.06
N PRO A 81 -6.77 -2.81 -15.45
CA PRO A 81 -5.44 -2.23 -15.59
C PRO A 81 -4.88 -1.83 -14.22
N PHE A 82 -3.57 -1.88 -14.08
CA PHE A 82 -2.88 -1.17 -13.00
C PHE A 82 -2.83 0.32 -13.31
N PHE A 83 -2.86 1.14 -12.27
CA PHE A 83 -2.73 2.58 -12.38
C PHE A 83 -1.95 3.14 -11.18
N ASN A 84 -1.23 4.23 -11.40
CA ASN A 84 -0.68 5.04 -10.31
C ASN A 84 -0.53 6.50 -10.77
N PRO A 85 -0.88 7.47 -9.92
CA PRO A 85 -0.38 8.83 -10.06
C PRO A 85 1.15 8.83 -10.14
N SER A 86 1.71 9.75 -10.92
CA SER A 86 3.17 9.77 -11.18
C SER A 86 4.00 9.74 -9.89
N GLY A 87 4.90 8.76 -9.79
CA GLY A 87 5.79 8.56 -8.63
C GLY A 87 5.11 8.05 -7.36
N ALA A 88 3.83 7.68 -7.41
CA ALA A 88 3.11 7.05 -6.31
C ALA A 88 3.36 5.53 -6.25
N ARG A 89 2.90 4.91 -5.16
CA ARG A 89 2.97 3.45 -4.92
C ARG A 89 1.65 2.93 -4.36
N GLY A 90 0.58 3.03 -5.15
CA GLY A 90 -0.78 2.59 -4.81
C GLY A 90 -1.41 1.72 -5.90
N GLU A 91 -0.59 1.03 -6.68
CA GLU A 91 -1.00 0.23 -7.84
C GLU A 91 -2.02 -0.84 -7.48
N ASP A 92 -1.86 -1.44 -6.30
CA ASP A 92 -2.71 -2.47 -5.76
C ASP A 92 -4.05 -1.92 -5.25
N ALA A 93 -4.04 -0.73 -4.63
CA ALA A 93 -5.25 -0.02 -4.23
C ALA A 93 -6.11 0.39 -5.43
N PHE A 94 -5.51 0.89 -6.52
CA PHE A 94 -6.28 1.25 -7.72
C PHE A 94 -6.70 0.03 -8.53
N PHE A 95 -5.88 -1.03 -8.55
CA PHE A 95 -6.31 -2.31 -9.09
C PHE A 95 -7.55 -2.82 -8.35
N ALA A 96 -7.53 -2.78 -7.00
CA ALA A 96 -8.66 -3.16 -6.17
C ALA A 96 -9.92 -2.31 -6.45
N ALA A 97 -9.75 -0.99 -6.63
CA ALA A 97 -10.85 -0.10 -7.00
C ALA A 97 -11.44 -0.45 -8.38
N ALA A 98 -10.59 -0.79 -9.35
CA ALA A 98 -11.01 -1.13 -10.70
C ALA A 98 -11.75 -2.48 -10.81
N LEU A 99 -11.61 -3.38 -9.83
CA LEU A 99 -12.27 -4.68 -9.83
C LEU A 99 -13.80 -4.60 -9.69
N GLY A 100 -14.35 -3.51 -9.16
CA GLY A 100 -15.80 -3.33 -9.00
C GLY A 100 -16.42 -4.46 -8.17
N ASP A 101 -17.33 -5.23 -8.79
CA ASP A 101 -18.08 -6.34 -8.19
C ASP A 101 -17.45 -7.73 -8.45
N GLN A 102 -16.24 -7.78 -9.01
CA GLN A 102 -15.57 -9.05 -9.24
C GLN A 102 -15.28 -9.77 -7.92
N LYS A 103 -15.63 -11.06 -7.88
CA LYS A 103 -15.29 -11.92 -6.75
C LYS A 103 -13.79 -12.17 -6.70
N VAL A 104 -13.18 -11.77 -5.58
CA VAL A 104 -11.78 -12.06 -5.25
C VAL A 104 -11.74 -13.12 -4.18
N ALA A 105 -10.85 -14.10 -4.34
CA ALA A 105 -10.64 -15.16 -3.38
C ALA A 105 -9.30 -14.97 -2.66
N ARG A 106 -9.28 -15.19 -1.36
CA ARG A 106 -8.06 -15.30 -0.55
C ARG A 106 -7.63 -16.76 -0.55
N VAL A 107 -6.44 -17.01 -1.06
CA VAL A 107 -5.82 -18.34 -1.05
C VAL A 107 -4.66 -18.32 -0.04
N PRO A 108 -4.66 -19.20 0.98
CA PRO A 108 -3.57 -19.26 1.95
C PRO A 108 -2.34 -19.87 1.28
N VAL A 109 -1.45 -18.99 0.81
CA VAL A 109 -0.14 -19.37 0.27
C VAL A 109 0.95 -18.70 1.06
N TYR A 110 2.07 -19.40 1.23
CA TYR A 110 3.26 -18.84 1.84
C TYR A 110 4.25 -18.42 0.76
N THR A 111 4.51 -17.12 0.72
CA THR A 111 5.62 -16.58 -0.03
C THR A 111 6.63 -15.98 0.93
N PHE A 112 7.90 -16.04 0.55
CA PHE A 112 8.92 -15.26 1.21
C PHE A 112 8.93 -13.84 0.59
N HIS A 113 8.70 -12.82 1.41
CA HIS A 113 8.74 -11.42 0.98
C HIS A 113 9.77 -10.63 1.79
N ASP A 114 10.88 -10.26 1.14
CA ASP A 114 11.91 -9.40 1.73
C ASP A 114 11.66 -7.93 1.39
N GLY A 115 10.81 -7.33 2.22
CA GLY A 115 10.50 -5.91 2.16
C GLY A 115 11.67 -4.98 2.49
N PHE A 116 12.88 -5.44 2.79
CA PHE A 116 14.04 -4.55 3.01
C PHE A 116 15.21 -4.85 2.07
N MET A 117 15.05 -5.82 1.16
CA MET A 117 16.11 -6.29 0.25
C MET A 117 17.40 -6.69 0.97
N ARG A 118 17.27 -7.26 2.18
CA ARG A 118 18.38 -7.73 3.02
C ARG A 118 18.95 -9.08 2.54
N TYR A 119 18.17 -9.88 1.83
CA TYR A 119 18.49 -11.26 1.45
C TYR A 119 18.52 -11.41 -0.08
N SER A 120 19.40 -10.66 -0.75
CA SER A 120 19.54 -10.67 -2.22
C SER A 120 20.01 -12.02 -2.80
N GLY A 121 20.66 -12.87 -2.01
CA GLY A 121 21.18 -14.17 -2.42
C GLY A 121 20.18 -15.34 -2.36
N LEU A 122 18.91 -15.10 -1.99
CA LEU A 122 17.93 -16.18 -1.81
C LEU A 122 17.71 -17.00 -3.08
N LEU A 123 17.58 -16.33 -4.23
CA LEU A 123 17.42 -16.99 -5.53
C LEU A 123 18.68 -17.76 -5.98
N GLN A 124 19.81 -17.53 -5.30
CA GLN A 124 21.07 -18.24 -5.52
C GLN A 124 21.28 -19.38 -4.52
N GLY A 125 20.26 -19.71 -3.70
CA GLY A 125 20.32 -20.79 -2.71
C GLY A 125 20.92 -20.39 -1.36
N ASN A 126 21.23 -19.10 -1.14
CA ASN A 126 21.69 -18.62 0.15
C ASN A 126 20.50 -18.39 1.10
N LEU A 127 20.10 -19.45 1.81
CA LEU A 127 18.98 -19.43 2.74
C LEU A 127 19.47 -19.05 4.15
N PRO A 128 18.98 -17.95 4.74
CA PRO A 128 19.36 -17.57 6.09
C PRO A 128 18.81 -18.58 7.10
N LEU A 129 19.66 -19.08 8.01
CA LEU A 129 19.23 -19.94 9.12
C LEU A 129 18.33 -19.21 10.13
N ARG A 130 18.46 -17.88 10.21
CA ARG A 130 17.64 -17.00 11.04
C ARG A 130 17.43 -15.67 10.33
N LEU A 131 16.21 -15.15 10.39
CA LEU A 131 15.90 -13.82 9.89
C LEU A 131 16.33 -12.77 10.92
N GLY A 132 17.17 -11.84 10.49
CA GLY A 132 17.62 -10.72 11.30
C GLY A 132 16.53 -9.68 11.53
N ARG A 133 16.47 -9.15 12.75
CA ARG A 133 15.58 -8.07 13.15
C ARG A 133 15.76 -6.82 12.30
N VAL A 134 14.67 -6.12 12.02
CA VAL A 134 14.68 -4.80 11.37
C VAL A 134 14.80 -3.73 12.45
N GLU A 135 15.90 -2.98 12.41
CA GLU A 135 16.17 -1.93 13.38
C GLU A 135 15.91 -0.55 12.79
N ALA A 136 15.10 0.25 13.50
CA ALA A 136 14.81 1.64 13.14
C ALA A 136 15.99 2.60 13.34
N THR A 137 17.14 2.09 13.78
CA THR A 137 18.41 2.82 13.85
C THR A 137 19.29 2.59 12.62
N ASP A 138 18.99 1.59 11.76
CA ASP A 138 19.73 1.40 10.51
C ASP A 138 19.31 2.49 9.50
N PRO A 139 20.23 3.36 9.05
CA PRO A 139 19.91 4.43 8.12
C PRO A 139 19.25 3.95 6.82
N ARG A 140 19.60 2.75 6.35
CA ARG A 140 19.03 2.16 5.11
C ARG A 140 17.56 1.79 5.30
N VAL A 141 17.21 1.27 6.48
CA VAL A 141 15.82 0.96 6.85
C VAL A 141 15.01 2.23 6.90
N VAL A 142 15.53 3.27 7.57
CA VAL A 142 14.86 4.57 7.73
C VAL A 142 14.69 5.28 6.39
N GLU A 143 15.70 5.26 5.53
CA GLU A 143 15.63 5.84 4.18
C GLU A 143 14.60 5.11 3.31
N ARG A 144 14.57 3.77 3.36
CA ARG A 144 13.56 2.99 2.63
C ARG A 144 12.15 3.27 3.11
N PHE A 145 11.96 3.37 4.44
CA PHE A 145 10.69 3.74 5.04
C PHE A 145 10.24 5.12 4.57
N TYR A 146 11.12 6.12 4.62
CA TYR A 146 10.83 7.47 4.13
C TYR A 146 10.41 7.49 2.65
N LYS A 147 11.14 6.79 1.77
CA LYS A 147 10.78 6.66 0.35
C LYS A 147 9.44 5.95 0.15
N ALA A 148 9.11 4.97 0.98
CA ALA A 148 7.80 4.32 0.96
C ALA A 148 6.70 5.31 1.35
N CYS A 149 6.88 6.09 2.41
CA CYS A 149 5.92 7.14 2.82
C CYS A 149 5.69 8.17 1.71
N LEU A 150 6.74 8.59 0.99
CA LEU A 150 6.61 9.45 -0.18
C LEU A 150 5.77 8.79 -1.28
N GLY A 151 5.98 7.50 -1.56
CA GLY A 151 5.16 6.78 -2.53
C GLY A 151 3.69 6.66 -2.11
N TRP A 152 3.45 6.35 -0.84
CA TRP A 152 2.10 6.14 -0.31
C TRP A 152 1.28 7.43 -0.27
N ILE A 153 1.92 8.53 0.16
CA ILE A 153 1.20 9.78 0.33
C ILE A 153 0.77 10.42 -0.99
N ARG A 154 1.41 10.05 -2.09
CA ARG A 154 1.09 10.53 -3.43
C ARG A 154 -0.21 9.95 -3.97
N TYR A 155 -0.50 8.67 -3.75
CA TYR A 155 -1.77 8.10 -4.23
C TYR A 155 -2.95 8.41 -3.30
N LYS A 156 -2.68 8.62 -2.00
CA LYS A 156 -3.73 8.72 -0.97
C LYS A 156 -4.83 9.74 -1.31
N PRO A 157 -4.55 10.95 -1.83
CA PRO A 157 -5.61 11.88 -2.21
C PRO A 157 -6.58 11.33 -3.25
N LEU A 158 -6.08 10.67 -4.31
CA LEU A 158 -6.95 10.07 -5.33
C LEU A 158 -7.76 8.92 -4.74
N LEU A 159 -7.15 8.05 -3.94
CA LEU A 159 -7.91 6.98 -3.27
C LEU A 159 -9.01 7.53 -2.36
N MET A 160 -8.72 8.59 -1.59
CA MET A 160 -9.70 9.27 -0.76
C MET A 160 -10.85 9.88 -1.58
N TRP A 161 -10.53 10.46 -2.73
CA TRP A 161 -11.48 11.09 -3.65
C TRP A 161 -12.42 10.08 -4.29
N LEU A 162 -11.89 8.96 -4.79
CA LEU A 162 -12.68 7.87 -5.38
C LEU A 162 -13.60 7.22 -4.34
N ALA A 163 -13.16 7.14 -3.07
CA ALA A 163 -13.97 6.60 -1.98
C ALA A 163 -15.10 7.56 -1.52
N GLY A 164 -15.03 8.85 -1.86
CA GLY A 164 -16.05 9.82 -1.46
C GLY A 164 -15.62 11.26 -1.77
N ARG A 165 -16.40 11.96 -2.59
CA ARG A 165 -16.08 13.35 -2.97
C ARG A 165 -16.61 14.37 -1.98
N ASP A 166 -17.80 14.14 -1.44
CA ASP A 166 -18.55 15.12 -0.65
C ASP A 166 -17.80 15.59 0.60
N ASP A 167 -17.03 14.69 1.24
CA ASP A 167 -16.28 14.97 2.45
C ASP A 167 -14.76 15.11 2.21
N PHE A 168 -14.31 15.02 0.95
CA PHE A 168 -12.89 14.96 0.60
C PHE A 168 -12.10 16.12 1.19
N ASP A 169 -12.57 17.35 1.03
CA ASP A 169 -11.88 18.55 1.51
C ASP A 169 -11.71 18.57 3.03
N SER A 170 -12.67 18.00 3.76
CA SER A 170 -12.58 17.89 5.22
C SER A 170 -11.52 16.86 5.63
N ARG A 171 -11.53 15.68 4.99
CA ARG A 171 -10.56 14.61 5.25
C ARG A 171 -9.15 15.02 4.82
N ALA A 172 -9.01 15.66 3.66
CA ALA A 172 -7.72 16.15 3.16
C ALA A 172 -7.14 17.25 4.06
N ARG A 173 -7.97 18.15 4.59
CA ARG A 173 -7.52 19.13 5.59
C ARG A 173 -7.05 18.46 6.88
N ARG A 174 -7.76 17.44 7.38
CA ARG A 174 -7.37 16.67 8.56
C ARG A 174 -6.00 16.01 8.36
N VAL A 175 -5.84 15.21 7.30
CA VAL A 175 -4.58 14.51 6.99
C VAL A 175 -3.43 15.52 6.79
N SER A 176 -3.69 16.64 6.11
CA SER A 176 -2.69 17.71 5.97
C SER A 176 -2.26 18.30 7.31
N GLY A 177 -3.19 18.49 8.24
CA GLY A 177 -2.91 18.97 9.60
C GLY A 177 -2.06 18.00 10.40
N GLU A 178 -2.44 16.72 10.41
CA GLU A 178 -1.71 15.63 11.07
C GLU A 178 -0.28 15.52 10.55
N LEU A 179 -0.08 15.49 9.23
CA LEU A 179 1.24 15.39 8.62
C LEU A 179 2.13 16.61 8.93
N ARG A 180 1.56 17.82 8.98
CA ARG A 180 2.30 19.04 9.37
C ARG A 180 2.68 19.03 10.84
N TYR A 181 1.80 18.55 11.70
CA TYR A 181 2.07 18.37 13.13
C TYR A 181 3.22 17.36 13.34
N LEU A 182 3.21 16.25 12.61
CA LEU A 182 4.19 15.17 12.78
C LEU A 182 5.55 15.45 12.14
N ALA A 183 5.58 16.17 11.02
CA ALA A 183 6.79 16.43 10.24
C ALA A 183 8.02 16.83 11.09
N PRO A 184 7.98 17.86 11.95
CA PRO A 184 9.16 18.25 12.74
C PRO A 184 9.59 17.19 13.76
N ARG A 185 8.66 16.37 14.29
CA ARG A 185 8.97 15.29 15.22
C ARG A 185 9.68 14.14 14.50
N MET A 186 9.16 13.76 13.34
CA MET A 186 9.77 12.73 12.49
C MET A 186 11.14 13.16 11.96
N GLU A 187 11.30 14.43 11.57
CA GLU A 187 12.59 14.99 11.14
C GLU A 187 13.64 14.93 12.25
N ARG A 188 13.28 15.28 13.49
CA ARG A 188 14.18 15.11 14.64
C ARG A 188 14.53 13.65 14.90
N ARG A 189 13.56 12.75 14.82
CA ARG A 189 13.72 11.34 15.16
C ARG A 189 14.50 10.52 14.13
N PHE A 190 14.33 10.82 12.85
CA PHE A 190 14.85 10.03 11.72
C PHE A 190 15.90 10.76 10.89
N HIS A 191 16.11 12.06 11.12
CA HIS A 191 17.06 12.89 10.38
C HIS A 191 16.85 12.88 8.85
N LEU A 192 15.59 12.72 8.43
CA LEU A 192 15.16 12.76 7.03
C LEU A 192 14.04 13.79 6.86
N PRO A 193 13.90 14.43 5.68
CA PRO A 193 12.98 15.55 5.48
C PRO A 193 11.53 15.10 5.35
N PHE A 194 10.93 14.63 6.45
CA PHE A 194 9.53 14.18 6.54
C PHE A 194 8.52 15.29 6.24
N GLY A 195 8.90 16.57 6.32
CA GLY A 195 8.10 17.68 5.80
C GLY A 195 7.79 17.55 4.30
N GLN A 196 8.58 16.80 3.52
CA GLN A 196 8.24 16.48 2.13
C GLN A 196 6.97 15.63 2.01
N VAL A 197 6.69 14.72 2.94
CA VAL A 197 5.48 13.88 2.91
C VAL A 197 4.22 14.77 2.95
N ALA A 198 4.19 15.76 3.85
CA ALA A 198 3.09 16.72 3.94
C ALA A 198 2.95 17.61 2.68
N ARG A 199 4.10 18.02 2.09
CA ARG A 199 4.11 18.81 0.85
C ARG A 199 3.59 18.01 -0.34
N GLU A 200 3.99 16.75 -0.45
CA GLU A 200 3.55 15.84 -1.50
C GLU A 200 2.06 15.54 -1.37
N PHE A 201 1.55 15.26 -0.16
CA PHE A 201 0.11 15.13 0.06
C PHE A 201 -0.65 16.34 -0.47
N SER A 202 -0.25 17.54 -0.02
CA SER A 202 -0.88 18.80 -0.43
C SER A 202 -0.82 19.03 -1.94
N ARG A 203 0.29 18.64 -2.59
CA ARG A 203 0.47 18.74 -4.05
C ARG A 203 -0.50 17.83 -4.78
N PHE A 204 -0.63 16.58 -4.35
CA PHE A 204 -1.51 15.61 -5.00
C PHE A 204 -3.00 15.88 -4.71
N SER A 205 -3.34 16.39 -3.51
CA SER A 205 -4.71 16.84 -3.23
C SER A 205 -5.18 17.96 -4.16
N ARG A 206 -4.31 18.92 -4.52
CA ARG A 206 -4.67 20.02 -5.44
C ARG A 206 -4.90 19.60 -6.88
N ARG A 207 -4.36 18.45 -7.29
CA ARG A 207 -4.46 17.94 -8.66
C ARG A 207 -5.32 16.67 -8.72
N VAL A 208 -6.08 16.37 -7.67
CA VAL A 208 -6.81 15.11 -7.53
C VAL A 208 -7.79 14.88 -8.69
N ALA A 209 -8.42 15.94 -9.20
CA ALA A 209 -9.29 15.86 -10.38
C ALA A 209 -8.53 15.45 -11.66
N LEU A 210 -7.29 15.91 -11.83
CA LEU A 210 -6.44 15.49 -12.95
C LEU A 210 -5.97 14.04 -12.78
N ASP A 211 -5.57 13.65 -11.56
CA ASP A 211 -5.19 12.27 -11.26
C ASP A 211 -6.38 11.32 -11.48
N GLU A 212 -7.62 11.75 -11.22
CA GLU A 212 -8.86 11.03 -11.56
C GLU A 212 -9.10 10.95 -13.06
N GLU A 213 -9.00 12.04 -13.81
CA GLU A 213 -9.14 12.03 -15.27
C GLU A 213 -8.18 11.02 -15.91
N ASN A 214 -6.93 10.98 -15.43
CA ASN A 214 -5.93 10.00 -15.87
C ASN A 214 -6.32 8.56 -15.50
N TYR A 215 -6.91 8.36 -14.33
CA TYR A 215 -7.39 7.05 -13.89
C TYR A 215 -8.53 6.55 -14.79
N GLU A 216 -9.54 7.40 -15.05
CA GLU A 216 -10.66 7.09 -15.94
C GLU A 216 -10.21 6.85 -17.38
N ALA A 217 -9.28 7.67 -17.89
CA ALA A 217 -8.69 7.48 -19.21
C ALA A 217 -7.95 6.13 -19.32
N ASN A 218 -7.25 5.71 -18.25
CA ASN A 218 -6.59 4.40 -18.20
C ASN A 218 -7.59 3.25 -18.22
N LEU A 219 -8.71 3.35 -17.48
CA LEU A 219 -9.79 2.37 -17.52
C LEU A 219 -10.40 2.26 -18.93
N ALA A 220 -10.74 3.39 -19.55
CA ALA A 220 -11.31 3.43 -20.89
C ALA A 220 -10.35 2.87 -21.97
N ALA A 221 -9.05 3.20 -21.86
CA ALA A 221 -8.03 2.67 -22.76
C ALA A 221 -7.89 1.14 -22.63
N TRP A 222 -7.92 0.63 -21.39
CA TRP A 222 -7.88 -0.81 -21.13
C TRP A 222 -9.11 -1.52 -21.68
N GLU A 223 -10.30 -0.97 -21.46
CA GLU A 223 -11.54 -1.54 -21.99
C GLU A 223 -11.50 -1.63 -23.53
N LYS A 224 -11.03 -0.58 -24.20
CA LYS A 224 -10.85 -0.57 -25.66
C LYS A 224 -9.88 -1.65 -26.11
N LEU A 225 -8.76 -1.83 -25.40
CA LEU A 225 -7.78 -2.87 -25.68
C LEU A 225 -8.39 -4.27 -25.53
N MET A 226 -9.09 -4.53 -24.42
CA MET A 226 -9.73 -5.82 -24.19
C MET A 226 -10.78 -6.14 -25.25
N ARG A 227 -11.64 -5.17 -25.61
CA ARG A 227 -12.62 -5.34 -26.71
C ARG A 227 -11.93 -5.68 -28.04
N ALA A 228 -10.82 -5.01 -28.37
CA ALA A 228 -10.06 -5.31 -29.59
C ALA A 228 -9.45 -6.72 -29.58
N THR A 229 -8.99 -7.22 -28.42
CA THR A 229 -8.46 -8.59 -28.32
C THR A 229 -9.54 -9.66 -28.51
N VAL A 230 -10.78 -9.39 -28.14
CA VAL A 230 -11.93 -10.28 -28.37
C VAL A 230 -12.33 -10.30 -29.85
N VAL A 231 -12.25 -9.17 -30.55
CA VAL A 231 -12.62 -9.06 -31.97
C VAL A 231 -11.60 -9.73 -32.89
N HIS A 232 -10.34 -9.87 -32.46
CA HIS A 232 -9.23 -10.34 -33.31
C HIS A 232 -8.64 -11.72 -32.97
N GLY A 233 -9.18 -12.48 -32.00
CA GLY A 233 -8.88 -13.91 -31.78
C GLY A 233 -10.18 -14.72 -31.82
N ARG A 234 -10.43 -15.67 -32.75
CA ARG A 234 -9.82 -17.02 -32.88
C ARG A 234 -9.47 -17.65 -31.52
N PRO A 235 -10.02 -18.87 -31.23
CA PRO A 235 -9.88 -19.54 -29.95
C PRO A 235 -8.42 -19.72 -29.52
#